data_AF-A0A316K826-F1
#
_entry.id   AF-A0A316K826-F1
#
_cell.length_a   1.000
_cell.length_b   1.000
_cell.length_c   1.000
_cell.angle_alpha   90.00
_cell.angle_beta   90.00
_cell.angle_gamma   90.00
#
_symmetry.space_group_name_H-M   'P 1'
#
loop_
_entity.id
_entity.type
_entity.pdbx_description
1 polymer ?
#
loop_
_entity_poly.entity_id
_entity_poly.type
_entity_poly.pdbx_seq_one_letter_code
_entity_poly.pdbx_strand_id
1 'polypeptide(L)'
;MNAVKLILGQKIVGIYESINQDFGGLDEAEVFIQLENEELFEFPIQFTTWHHAEPEAIRGLENVKEELFNNHDCVITDIIKLNEYWEDIYVELDETMLFTLDSVAPNGSMAAGIITHPNLDSFEKREGTNYRRLSR
;
A
#
# COMPACT_ATOMS: atom_id res chain seq x y z
N MET A 1 -17.11 -9.31 7.22
CA MET A 1 -16.38 -8.48 8.20
C MET A 1 -15.62 -7.44 7.39
N ASN A 2 -15.72 -6.14 7.68
CA ASN A 2 -15.12 -5.09 6.83
C ASN A 2 -13.59 -5.11 7.04
N ALA A 3 -12.80 -5.39 5.99
CA ALA A 3 -11.34 -5.53 6.13
C ALA A 3 -10.66 -4.27 6.68
N VAL A 4 -11.25 -3.08 6.46
CA VAL A 4 -10.80 -1.83 7.10
C VAL A 4 -10.72 -1.97 8.62
N LYS A 5 -11.73 -2.60 9.25
CA LYS A 5 -11.75 -2.75 10.71
C LYS A 5 -10.68 -3.70 11.25
N LEU A 6 -10.13 -4.57 10.40
CA LEU A 6 -9.09 -5.52 10.81
C LEU A 6 -7.70 -4.87 10.83
N ILE A 7 -7.47 -3.91 9.94
CA ILE A 7 -6.15 -3.29 9.76
C ILE A 7 -6.00 -1.98 10.54
N LEU A 8 -7.10 -1.31 10.91
CA LEU A 8 -7.03 -0.08 11.71
C LEU A 8 -6.38 -0.34 13.08
N GLY A 9 -5.42 0.51 13.43
CA GLY A 9 -4.64 0.40 14.66
C GLY A 9 -3.54 -0.66 14.62
N GLN A 10 -3.37 -1.37 13.51
CA GLN A 10 -2.25 -2.30 13.32
C GLN A 10 -1.03 -1.55 12.79
N LYS A 11 0.14 -1.97 13.27
CA LYS A 11 1.42 -1.49 12.78
C LYS A 11 1.84 -2.26 11.53
N ILE A 12 2.26 -1.54 10.49
CA ILE A 12 2.93 -2.16 9.34
C ILE A 12 4.38 -2.48 9.76
N VAL A 13 4.84 -3.69 9.46
CA VAL A 13 6.20 -4.17 9.80
C VAL A 13 7.02 -4.58 8.58
N GLY A 14 6.38 -4.75 7.43
CA GLY A 14 7.02 -5.12 6.18
C GLY A 14 6.21 -4.74 4.97
N ILE A 15 6.91 -4.50 3.86
CA ILE A 15 6.33 -4.22 2.55
C ILE A 15 7.08 -5.07 1.53
N TYR A 16 6.31 -5.66 0.63
CA TYR A 16 6.70 -6.87 -0.06
C TYR A 16 6.15 -6.86 -1.48
N GLU A 17 6.95 -7.18 -2.50
CA GLU A 17 6.46 -7.38 -3.86
C GLU A 17 6.48 -8.86 -4.26
N SER A 18 5.46 -9.30 -4.99
CA SER A 18 5.45 -10.57 -5.73
C SER A 18 5.51 -10.24 -7.21
N ILE A 19 6.50 -10.76 -7.92
CA ILE A 19 6.65 -10.55 -9.37
C ILE A 19 6.35 -11.87 -10.09
N ASN A 20 5.27 -11.89 -10.86
CA ASN A 20 4.93 -12.96 -11.76
C ASN A 20 5.47 -12.63 -13.15
N GLN A 21 6.49 -13.37 -13.59
CA GLN A 21 7.00 -13.25 -14.96
C GLN A 21 6.29 -14.23 -15.88
N ASP A 22 5.46 -13.71 -16.78
CA ASP A 22 4.82 -14.52 -17.81
C ASP A 22 5.76 -14.77 -19.00
N PHE A 23 5.55 -15.91 -19.68
CA PHE A 23 6.30 -16.33 -20.85
C PHE A 23 5.97 -15.43 -22.05
N GLY A 24 6.56 -14.23 -22.07
CA GLY A 24 6.24 -13.15 -23.00
C GLY A 24 6.78 -11.78 -22.57
N GLY A 25 7.33 -11.64 -21.36
CA GLY A 25 7.86 -10.38 -20.83
C GLY A 25 6.79 -9.43 -20.29
N LEU A 26 5.59 -9.97 -20.00
CA LEU A 26 4.63 -9.31 -19.14
C LEU A 26 5.02 -9.70 -17.71
N ASP A 27 5.57 -8.74 -17.00
CA ASP A 27 5.83 -8.87 -15.57
C ASP A 27 4.61 -8.28 -14.85
N GLU A 28 3.90 -9.06 -14.06
CA GLU A 28 2.88 -8.57 -13.12
C GLU A 28 3.51 -8.45 -11.74
N ALA A 29 3.25 -7.35 -11.03
CA ALA A 29 3.81 -7.06 -9.72
C ALA A 29 2.66 -6.74 -8.78
N GLU A 30 2.50 -7.57 -7.77
CA GLU A 30 1.56 -7.39 -6.66
C GLU A 30 2.35 -6.91 -5.45
N VAL A 31 1.78 -6.01 -4.66
CA VAL A 31 2.43 -5.54 -3.43
C VAL A 31 1.61 -5.93 -2.22
N PHE A 32 2.30 -6.29 -1.16
CA PHE A 32 1.72 -6.71 0.11
C PHE A 32 2.28 -5.88 1.25
N ILE A 33 1.43 -5.56 2.20
CA ILE A 33 1.83 -5.02 3.51
C ILE A 33 1.70 -6.13 4.55
N GLN A 34 2.70 -6.26 5.42
CA GLN A 34 2.65 -7.15 6.57
C GLN A 34 2.35 -6.34 7.81
N LEU A 35 1.38 -6.80 8.58
CA LEU A 35 1.03 -6.24 9.87
C LEU A 35 1.77 -6.94 11.01
N GLU A 36 1.82 -6.30 12.18
CA GLU A 36 2.42 -6.86 13.39
C GLU A 36 1.86 -8.22 13.82
N ASN A 37 0.62 -8.53 13.43
CA ASN A 37 -0.05 -9.81 13.69
C ASN A 37 0.33 -10.90 12.67
N GLU A 38 1.33 -10.64 11.82
CA GLU A 38 1.84 -11.49 10.74
C GLU A 38 0.90 -11.65 9.53
N GLU A 39 -0.28 -11.01 9.53
CA GLU A 39 -1.17 -11.02 8.36
C GLU A 39 -0.60 -10.19 7.20
N LEU A 40 -0.80 -10.71 5.99
CA LEU A 40 -0.43 -10.06 4.74
C LEU A 40 -1.69 -9.55 4.02
N PHE A 41 -1.64 -8.30 3.56
CA PHE A 41 -2.70 -7.69 2.76
C PHE A 41 -2.13 -7.20 1.43
N GLU A 42 -2.74 -7.63 0.32
CA GLU A 42 -2.45 -7.09 -1.01
C GLU A 42 -2.85 -5.60 -1.08
N PHE A 43 -2.08 -4.81 -1.81
CA PHE A 43 -2.21 -3.37 -1.92
C PHE A 43 -2.20 -2.90 -3.40
N PRO A 44 -3.06 -1.95 -3.82
CA PRO A 44 -4.08 -1.25 -3.04
C PRO A 44 -5.12 -2.21 -2.46
N ILE A 45 -5.54 -1.97 -1.20
CA ILE A 45 -6.33 -2.93 -0.42
C ILE A 45 -7.58 -3.35 -1.19
N GLN A 46 -7.49 -4.53 -1.82
CA GLN A 46 -8.65 -5.14 -2.44
C GLN A 46 -9.44 -5.81 -1.33
N PHE A 47 -10.57 -5.21 -0.94
CA PHE A 47 -11.47 -5.73 0.10
C PHE A 47 -12.11 -7.09 -0.25
N THR A 48 -11.66 -7.74 -1.33
CA THR A 48 -12.29 -8.86 -2.00
C THR A 48 -11.53 -10.18 -1.81
N THR A 49 -10.24 -10.18 -1.50
CA THR A 49 -9.44 -11.41 -1.53
C THR A 49 -8.41 -11.48 -0.39
N TRP A 50 -8.48 -12.57 0.38
CA TRP A 50 -7.44 -12.97 1.32
C TRP A 50 -6.41 -13.78 0.53
N HIS A 51 -5.21 -13.24 0.35
CA HIS A 51 -4.11 -13.96 -0.28
C HIS A 51 -3.24 -14.58 0.81
N HIS A 52 -3.31 -15.91 0.96
CA HIS A 52 -2.16 -16.66 1.48
C HIS A 52 -1.12 -16.68 0.35
N ALA A 53 -0.36 -15.60 0.20
CA ALA A 53 0.74 -15.58 -0.73
C ALA A 53 1.85 -16.52 -0.22
N GLU A 54 2.38 -17.39 -1.07
CA GLU A 54 3.49 -18.25 -0.69
C GLU A 54 4.77 -17.39 -0.54
N PRO A 55 5.45 -17.40 0.63
CA PRO A 55 6.56 -16.49 0.92
C PRO A 55 7.73 -16.54 -0.08
N GLU A 56 7.84 -17.61 -0.87
CA GLU A 56 8.97 -17.86 -1.78
C GLU A 56 8.93 -16.99 -3.05
N ALA A 57 7.76 -16.46 -3.42
CA ALA A 57 7.60 -15.54 -4.57
C ALA A 57 7.75 -14.05 -4.18
N ILE A 58 7.88 -13.78 -2.87
CA ILE A 58 7.79 -12.43 -2.33
C ILE A 58 9.18 -11.91 -1.96
N ARG A 59 9.50 -10.69 -2.41
CA ARG A 59 10.76 -10.01 -2.10
C ARG A 59 10.48 -8.77 -1.26
N GLY A 60 11.28 -8.54 -0.23
CA GLY A 60 11.19 -7.35 0.59
C GLY A 60 11.60 -6.10 -0.20
N LEU A 61 10.80 -5.04 -0.11
CA LEU A 61 11.11 -3.75 -0.72
C LEU A 61 11.93 -2.90 0.25
N GLU A 62 13.22 -3.21 0.41
CA GLU A 62 14.08 -2.55 1.41
C GLU A 62 14.16 -1.02 1.22
N ASN A 63 14.18 -0.51 -0.01
CA ASN A 63 14.19 0.94 -0.26
C ASN A 63 12.90 1.63 0.23
N VAL A 64 11.76 0.98 0.01
CA VAL A 64 10.43 1.44 0.45
C VAL A 64 10.33 1.38 1.98
N LYS A 65 10.88 0.30 2.55
CA LYS A 65 11.00 0.10 3.98
C LYS A 65 11.82 1.22 4.62
N GLU A 66 12.95 1.59 4.04
CA GLU A 66 13.75 2.70 4.53
C GLU A 66 12.99 4.03 4.45
N GLU A 67 12.27 4.32 3.37
CA GLU A 67 11.52 5.57 3.25
C GLU A 67 10.36 5.68 4.25
N LEU A 68 9.61 4.59 4.46
CA LEU A 68 8.44 4.60 5.34
C LEU A 68 8.79 4.39 6.81
N PHE A 69 9.70 3.47 7.14
CA PHE A 69 9.99 3.12 8.55
C PHE A 69 11.12 3.94 9.18
N ASN A 70 11.78 4.84 8.45
CA ASN A 70 12.79 5.71 9.04
C ASN A 70 12.14 6.70 10.02
N ASN A 71 12.10 6.30 11.29
CA ASN A 71 11.61 7.04 12.46
C ASN A 71 10.08 7.17 12.58
N HIS A 72 9.30 6.36 11.87
CA HIS A 72 7.83 6.36 11.98
C HIS A 72 7.32 5.02 12.51
N ASP A 73 6.39 5.04 13.46
CA ASP A 73 5.81 3.82 14.06
C ASP A 73 4.77 3.13 13.14
N CYS A 74 4.48 3.73 11.97
CA CYS A 74 3.69 3.17 10.86
C CYS A 74 2.39 2.46 11.28
N VAL A 75 1.69 3.03 12.26
CA VAL A 75 0.39 2.53 12.71
C VAL A 75 -0.71 3.06 11.79
N ILE A 76 -1.53 2.18 11.24
CA ILE A 76 -2.62 2.55 10.33
C ILE A 76 -3.73 3.24 11.11
N THR A 77 -4.01 4.50 10.78
CA THR A 77 -5.06 5.31 11.43
C THR A 77 -6.30 5.49 10.58
N ASP A 78 -6.16 5.46 9.25
CA ASP A 78 -7.29 5.57 8.33
C ASP A 78 -6.95 4.98 6.97
N ILE A 79 -7.98 4.75 6.16
CA ILE A 79 -7.87 4.44 4.74
C ILE A 79 -8.61 5.52 3.98
N ILE A 80 -7.90 6.20 3.08
CA ILE A 80 -8.47 7.22 2.20
C ILE A 80 -8.72 6.59 0.83
N LYS A 81 -9.93 6.74 0.34
CA LYS A 81 -10.34 6.27 -0.99
C LYS A 81 -10.73 7.47 -1.84
N LEU A 82 -10.06 7.64 -2.98
CA LEU A 82 -10.45 8.66 -3.96
C LEU A 82 -11.82 8.30 -4.56
N ASN A 83 -12.67 9.31 -4.79
CA ASN A 83 -13.98 9.13 -5.43
C ASN A 83 -13.88 9.28 -6.97
N GLU A 84 -12.78 8.81 -7.57
CA GLU A 84 -12.49 8.89 -9.00
C GLU A 84 -12.68 7.55 -9.73
N TYR A 85 -12.49 7.53 -11.05
CA TYR A 85 -12.73 6.37 -11.91
C TYR A 85 -11.84 5.15 -11.60
N TRP A 86 -10.61 5.43 -11.17
CA TRP A 86 -9.68 4.44 -10.65
C TRP A 86 -9.65 4.70 -9.15
N GLU A 87 -10.25 3.79 -8.39
CA GLU A 87 -10.53 3.99 -6.97
C GLU A 87 -9.25 3.84 -6.14
N ASP A 88 -8.29 4.76 -6.31
CA ASP A 88 -7.00 4.71 -5.65
C ASP A 88 -7.15 4.80 -4.13
N ILE A 89 -6.36 3.98 -3.44
CA ILE A 89 -6.39 3.83 -1.98
C ILE A 89 -5.07 4.35 -1.42
N TYR A 90 -5.19 5.17 -0.39
CA TYR A 90 -4.09 5.67 0.43
C TYR A 90 -4.27 5.18 1.87
N VAL A 91 -3.16 4.83 2.51
CA VAL A 91 -3.11 4.49 3.93
C VAL A 91 -2.65 5.73 4.69
N GLU A 92 -3.40 6.15 5.70
CA GLU A 92 -2.98 7.21 6.62
C GLU A 92 -2.36 6.59 7.88
N LEU A 93 -1.20 7.10 8.27
CA LEU A 93 -0.44 6.64 9.42
C LEU A 93 -0.49 7.66 10.57
N ASP A 94 -0.16 7.21 11.78
CA ASP A 94 -0.19 7.96 13.05
C ASP A 94 0.59 9.28 13.06
N GLU A 95 1.62 9.41 12.22
CA GLU A 95 2.40 10.65 12.05
C GLU A 95 1.93 11.51 10.86
N THR A 96 0.66 11.37 10.46
CA THR A 96 0.01 12.04 9.30
C THR A 96 0.61 11.70 7.94
N MET A 97 1.57 10.78 7.87
CA MET A 97 2.08 10.28 6.61
C MET A 97 1.00 9.49 5.89
N LEU A 98 0.73 9.84 4.64
CA LEU A 98 -0.10 9.06 3.74
C LEU A 98 0.78 8.42 2.69
N PHE A 99 0.45 7.19 2.30
CA PHE A 99 1.11 6.59 1.17
C PHE A 99 0.16 5.74 0.34
N THR A 100 0.51 5.62 -0.93
CA THR A 100 0.00 4.60 -1.83
C THR A 100 1.18 3.98 -2.57
N LEU A 101 0.93 2.88 -3.27
CA LEU A 101 1.94 2.21 -4.06
C LEU A 101 1.67 2.47 -5.53
N ASP A 102 2.72 2.85 -6.25
CA ASP A 102 2.68 3.07 -7.68
C ASP A 102 3.32 1.88 -8.38
N SER A 103 2.67 1.37 -9.42
CA SER A 103 3.26 0.35 -10.28
C SER A 103 3.96 1.05 -11.44
N VAL A 104 5.27 1.26 -11.33
CA VAL A 104 6.02 2.04 -12.32
C VAL A 104 6.52 1.12 -13.42
N ALA A 105 5.94 1.20 -14.63
CA ALA A 105 6.37 0.45 -15.79
C ALA A 105 6.66 1.34 -17.02
N PRO A 106 7.90 1.81 -17.24
CA PRO A 106 8.28 2.43 -18.50
C PRO A 106 8.77 1.37 -19.52
N ASN A 107 9.39 0.27 -19.07
CA ASN A 107 10.15 -0.65 -19.93
C ASN A 107 10.04 -2.15 -19.53
N GLY A 108 8.91 -2.59 -18.95
CA GLY A 108 8.68 -4.02 -18.64
C GLY A 108 9.53 -4.57 -17.49
N SER A 109 9.83 -3.74 -16.48
CA SER A 109 10.59 -4.14 -15.27
C SER A 109 9.74 -4.19 -14.00
N MET A 110 8.43 -3.89 -14.12
CA MET A 110 7.46 -3.52 -13.07
C MET A 110 8.03 -3.51 -11.66
N ALA A 111 8.64 -2.40 -11.26
CA ALA A 111 9.10 -2.20 -9.90
C ALA A 111 7.99 -1.50 -9.11
N ALA A 112 7.67 -2.02 -7.93
CA ALA A 112 6.79 -1.33 -7.00
C ALA A 112 7.48 -0.06 -6.47
N GLY A 113 6.85 1.09 -6.71
CA GLY A 113 7.21 2.38 -6.14
C GLY A 113 6.25 2.77 -5.02
N ILE A 114 6.61 3.78 -4.24
CA ILE A 114 5.70 4.41 -3.29
C ILE A 114 5.50 5.87 -3.62
N ILE A 115 4.28 6.34 -3.39
CA ILE A 115 3.96 7.76 -3.37
C ILE A 115 3.65 8.10 -1.93
N THR A 116 4.46 8.99 -1.34
CA THR A 116 4.29 9.46 0.04
C THR A 116 3.82 10.91 0.07
N HIS A 117 2.99 11.21 1.08
CA HIS A 117 2.58 12.55 1.44
C HIS A 117 2.82 12.72 2.94
N PRO A 118 3.54 13.76 3.39
CA PRO A 118 3.85 13.93 4.80
C PRO A 118 2.64 14.31 5.67
N ASN A 119 1.55 14.79 5.06
CA ASN A 119 0.33 15.22 5.73
C ASN A 119 -0.83 15.37 4.73
N LEU A 120 -2.03 15.55 5.27
CA LEU A 120 -3.26 15.74 4.50
C LEU A 120 -3.19 16.96 3.58
N ASP A 121 -2.59 18.08 4.03
CA ASP A 121 -2.44 19.28 3.20
C ASP A 121 -1.59 19.01 1.94
N SER A 122 -0.53 18.21 2.06
CA SER A 122 0.31 17.80 0.92
C SER A 122 -0.44 16.88 -0.03
N PHE A 123 -1.23 15.95 0.53
CA PHE A 123 -2.09 15.06 -0.24
C PHE A 123 -3.15 15.84 -1.02
N GLU A 124 -3.93 16.72 -0.38
CA GLU A 124 -5.01 17.47 -1.01
C GLU A 124 -4.53 18.45 -2.09
N LYS A 125 -3.28 18.92 -1.99
CA LYS A 125 -2.65 19.73 -3.06
C LYS A 125 -2.41 18.95 -4.35
N ARG A 126 -2.19 17.63 -4.25
CA ARG A 126 -1.90 16.76 -5.40
C ARG A 126 -3.17 16.06 -5.91
N GLU A 127 -3.89 15.41 -5.00
CA GLU A 127 -5.02 14.52 -5.31
C GLU A 127 -6.39 15.23 -5.18
N GLY A 128 -6.42 16.44 -4.62
CA GLY A 128 -7.65 17.19 -4.38
C GLY A 128 -8.42 16.72 -3.14
N THR A 129 -9.63 17.25 -2.98
CA THR A 129 -10.48 17.02 -1.79
C THR A 129 -11.63 16.05 -2.05
N ASN A 130 -11.67 15.39 -3.22
CA ASN A 130 -12.74 14.48 -3.60
C ASN A 130 -12.41 13.04 -3.18
N TYR A 131 -12.38 12.81 -1.87
CA TYR A 131 -12.08 11.51 -1.29
C TYR A 131 -13.01 11.21 -0.12
N ARG A 132 -12.98 9.97 0.36
CA ARG A 132 -13.63 9.55 1.60
C ARG A 132 -12.66 8.82 2.50
N ARG A 133 -12.80 9.05 3.79
CA ARG A 133 -12.12 8.29 4.85
C ARG A 133 -12.98 7.10 5.22
N LEU A 134 -12.40 5.90 5.28
CA LEU A 134 -13.16 4.67 5.50
C LEU A 134 -13.32 4.30 6.98
N SER A 135 -12.57 4.95 7.88
CA SER A 135 -12.78 4.82 9.33
C SER A 135 -13.97 5.64 9.87
N ARG A 136 -14.50 6.59 9.08
CA ARG A 136 -15.50 7.59 9.51
C ARG A 136 -16.84 7.44 8.80
#